data_AF-I6QW09-F1
#
_entry.id   AF-I6QW09-F1
#
_cell.length_a   1.000
_cell.length_b   1.000
_cell.length_c   1.000
_cell.angle_alpha   90.00
_cell.angle_beta   90.00
_cell.angle_gamma   90.00
#
_symmetry.space_group_name_H-M   'P 1'
#
loop_
_entity.id
_entity.type
_entity.pdbx_description
1 polymer ?
#
loop_
_entity_poly.entity_id
_entity_poly.type
_entity_poly.pdbx_seq_one_letter_code
_entity_poly.pdbx_strand_id
1 'polypeptide(L)' 'NCGTNAMRSVGSSHVDCYSAVAAAAAALYGPLHGGANEEVLRMLREIGSKNKVPEFIKKVESGEGLLMGFGHPV' A
#
# COMPACT_ATOMS: atom_id res chain seq x y z
N ASN A 1 1.22 7.82 -9.86
CA ASN A 1 0.87 6.77 -8.88
C ASN A 1 -0.38 6.02 -9.33
N CYS A 2 -0.65 4.83 -8.77
CA CYS A 2 -1.73 3.93 -9.20
C CYS A 2 -3.13 4.57 -9.20
N GLY A 3 -3.52 5.22 -8.09
CA GLY A 3 -4.85 5.83 -7.95
C GLY A 3 -5.14 6.90 -9.00
N THR A 4 -4.19 7.82 -9.24
CA THR A 4 -4.36 8.85 -10.28
C THR A 4 -4.43 8.24 -11.68
N ASN A 5 -3.70 7.15 -11.95
CA ASN A 5 -3.79 6.47 -13.24
C ASN A 5 -5.18 5.82 -13.45
N ALA A 6 -5.69 5.12 -12.43
CA ALA A 6 -7.03 4.52 -12.46
C ALA A 6 -8.12 5.57 -12.74
N MET A 7 -8.05 6.73 -12.07
CA MET A 7 -8.95 7.86 -12.32
C MET A 7 -8.93 8.29 -13.79
N ARG A 8 -7.74 8.43 -14.40
CA ARG A 8 -7.59 8.85 -15.80
C ARG A 8 -8.13 7.81 -16.77
N SER A 9 -7.86 6.53 -16.53
CA SER A 9 -8.37 5.45 -17.36
C SER A 9 -9.89 5.41 -17.36
N VAL A 10 -10.51 5.47 -16.18
CA VAL A 10 -11.98 5.46 -16.05
C VAL A 10 -12.59 6.75 -16.62
N GLY A 11 -12.02 7.91 -16.31
CA GLY A 11 -12.47 9.20 -16.82
C GLY A 11 -12.43 9.33 -18.35
N SER A 12 -11.56 8.59 -19.04
CA SER A 12 -11.48 8.62 -20.51
C SER A 12 -12.76 8.15 -21.22
N SER A 13 -13.63 7.44 -20.50
CA SER A 13 -14.97 7.03 -20.97
C SER A 13 -16.03 8.14 -20.90
N HIS A 14 -15.66 9.36 -20.48
CA HIS A 14 -16.58 10.48 -20.23
C HIS A 14 -17.62 10.20 -19.12
N VAL A 15 -17.27 9.35 -18.16
CA VAL A 15 -18.06 9.12 -16.94
C VAL A 15 -18.02 10.34 -16.01
N ASP A 16 -19.01 10.44 -15.12
CA ASP A 16 -19.09 11.51 -14.13
C ASP A 16 -17.91 11.49 -13.14
N CYS A 17 -17.70 12.62 -12.48
CA CYS A 17 -16.56 12.79 -11.56
C CYS A 17 -16.64 11.90 -10.32
N TYR A 18 -17.82 11.52 -9.85
CA TYR A 18 -17.98 10.66 -8.68
C TYR A 18 -17.51 9.25 -9.00
N SER A 19 -17.90 8.72 -10.15
CA SER A 19 -17.45 7.40 -10.64
C SER A 19 -15.93 7.35 -10.85
N ALA A 20 -15.34 8.38 -11.45
CA ALA A 20 -13.89 8.46 -11.64
C ALA A 20 -13.12 8.53 -10.30
N VAL A 21 -13.63 9.30 -9.34
CA VAL A 21 -13.03 9.41 -7.99
C VAL A 21 -13.20 8.11 -7.21
N ALA A 22 -14.33 7.41 -7.34
CA ALA A 22 -14.54 6.12 -6.70
C ALA A 22 -13.50 5.08 -7.17
N ALA A 23 -13.18 5.04 -8.46
CA ALA A 23 -12.11 4.19 -9.00
C ALA A 23 -10.73 4.56 -8.42
N ALA A 24 -10.44 5.86 -8.30
CA ALA A 24 -9.20 6.34 -7.71
C ALA A 24 -9.06 5.91 -6.24
N ALA A 25 -10.15 6.04 -5.46
CA ALA A 25 -10.20 5.65 -4.05
C ALA A 25 -10.01 4.14 -3.87
N ALA A 26 -10.66 3.33 -4.71
CA ALA A 26 -10.49 1.88 -4.70
C ALA A 26 -9.03 1.46 -4.98
N ALA A 27 -8.39 2.11 -5.98
CA ALA A 27 -6.99 1.86 -6.30
C ALA A 27 -6.03 2.37 -5.20
N LEU A 28 -6.38 3.44 -4.48
CA LEU A 28 -5.60 3.93 -3.35
C LEU A 28 -5.69 3.02 -2.12
N TYR A 29 -6.85 2.42 -1.85
CA TYR A 29 -7.06 1.56 -0.69
C TYR A 29 -6.15 0.32 -0.64
N GLY A 30 -5.64 -0.14 -1.78
CA GLY A 30 -4.78 -1.33 -1.83
C GLY A 30 -3.52 -1.24 -0.95
N PRO A 31 -3.04 -2.37 -0.39
CA PRO A 31 -1.95 -2.41 0.58
C PRO A 31 -0.59 -1.96 0.03
N LEU A 32 -0.42 -1.99 -1.30
CA LEU A 32 0.80 -1.52 -1.98
C LEU A 32 0.73 -0.05 -2.41
N HIS A 33 -0.32 0.67 -2.03
CA HIS A 33 -0.48 2.09 -2.29
C HIS A 33 -0.83 2.84 -1.01
N GLY A 34 -2.05 3.37 -0.89
CA GLY A 34 -2.50 4.10 0.29
C GLY A 34 -2.68 3.23 1.52
N GLY A 35 -3.08 1.96 1.36
CA GLY A 35 -3.23 1.01 2.47
C GLY A 35 -1.92 0.59 3.14
N ALA A 36 -0.77 0.93 2.55
CA ALA A 36 0.53 0.64 3.12
C ALA A 36 0.71 1.25 4.53
N ASN A 37 0.03 2.37 4.84
CA ASN A 37 0.09 2.99 6.16
C ASN A 37 -0.53 2.12 7.26
N GLU A 38 -1.67 1.47 6.99
CA GLU A 38 -2.33 0.55 7.90
C GLU A 38 -1.49 -0.71 8.07
N GLU A 39 -0.94 -1.23 6.98
CA GLU A 39 -0.07 -2.40 7.00
C GLU A 39 1.21 -2.16 7.79
N VAL A 40 1.79 -0.94 7.76
CA VAL A 40 2.89 -0.56 8.66
C VAL A 40 2.48 -0.67 10.13
N LEU A 41 1.27 -0.23 10.49
CA LEU A 41 0.79 -0.34 11.87
C LEU A 41 0.56 -1.80 12.29
N ARG A 42 0.06 -2.64 11.38
CA ARG A 42 -0.13 -4.08 11.61
C ARG A 42 1.22 -4.78 11.81
N MET A 43 2.19 -4.49 10.94
CA MET A 43 3.57 -4.97 11.04
C MET A 43 4.22 -4.56 12.37
N LEU A 44 4.09 -3.29 12.79
CA LEU A 44 4.63 -2.83 14.07
C LEU A 44 4.00 -3.54 15.28
N ARG A 45 2.70 -3.86 15.22
CA ARG A 45 2.04 -4.66 16.28
C ARG A 45 2.54 -6.10 16.30
N GLU A 46 2.80 -6.69 15.14
CA GLU A 46 3.37 -8.04 15.04
C GLU A 46 4.78 -8.11 15.63
N ILE A 47 5.62 -7.12 15.34
CA ILE A 47 6.96 -6.99 15.92
C ILE A 47 6.86 -6.85 17.45
N GLY A 48 5.92 -6.04 17.95
CA GLY A 48 5.55 -5.92 19.35
C GLY A 48 6.57 -5.18 20.25
N SER A 49 7.88 -5.34 20.03
CA SER A 49 8.93 -4.62 20.76
C SER A 49 10.21 -4.40 19.94
N LYS A 50 10.99 -3.37 20.31
CA LYS A 50 12.23 -3.01 19.61
C LYS A 50 13.26 -4.15 19.57
N ASN A 51 13.29 -4.99 20.60
CA ASN A 51 14.25 -6.09 20.72
C ASN A 51 14.00 -7.19 19.67
N LYS A 52 12.79 -7.27 19.10
CA LYS A 52 12.40 -8.25 18.08
C LYS A 52 12.65 -7.77 16.64
N VAL A 53 13.05 -6.52 16.45
CA VAL A 53 13.32 -5.95 15.12
C VAL A 53 14.40 -6.75 14.35
N PRO A 54 15.54 -7.14 14.95
CA PRO A 54 16.55 -7.92 14.21
C PRO A 54 16.05 -9.26 13.72
N GLU A 55 15.16 -9.93 14.47
CA GLU A 55 14.53 -11.19 14.05
C GLU A 55 13.57 -10.96 12.89
N PHE A 56 12.74 -9.91 12.99
CA PHE A 56 11.77 -9.56 11.94
C PHE A 56 12.47 -9.22 10.62
N ILE A 57 13.54 -8.43 10.65
CA ILE A 57 14.32 -8.09 9.44
C ILE A 57 14.88 -9.34 8.77
N LYS A 58 15.41 -10.30 9.54
CA LYS A 58 15.90 -11.57 8.98
C LYS A 58 14.81 -12.36 8.26
N LYS A 59 13.56 -12.34 8.74
CA LYS A 59 12.41 -12.99 8.06
C LYS A 59 12.08 -12.31 6.75
N VAL A 60 12.06 -10.98 6.73
CA VAL A 60 11.85 -10.23 5.48
C VAL A 60 12.97 -10.56 4.48
N GLU A 61 14.23 -10.60 4.92
CA GLU A 61 15.38 -10.94 4.07
C GLU A 61 15.36 -12.39 3.57
N SER A 62 14.77 -13.33 4.33
CA SER A 62 14.54 -14.71 3.87
C SER A 62 13.36 -14.84 2.89
N GLY A 63 12.64 -13.75 2.62
CA GLY A 63 11.47 -13.73 1.76
C GLY A 63 10.16 -14.07 2.47
N GLU A 64 10.18 -14.22 3.80
CA GLU A 64 9.01 -14.45 4.63
C GLU A 64 8.29 -13.13 4.94
N GLY A 65 7.74 -12.51 3.89
CA GLY A 65 6.92 -11.29 3.98
C GLY A 65 7.58 -10.05 3.37
N LEU A 66 6.84 -8.94 3.41
CA LEU A 66 7.27 -7.65 2.88
C LEU A 66 7.57 -6.67 4.02
N LEU A 67 8.57 -5.81 3.82
CA LEU A 67 8.82 -4.67 4.69
C LEU A 67 7.91 -3.51 4.30
N MET A 68 6.73 -3.46 4.91
CA MET A 68 5.73 -2.43 4.62
C MET A 68 6.29 -1.03 4.94
N GLY A 69 5.98 -0.06 4.09
CA GLY A 69 6.53 1.31 4.17
C GLY A 69 7.84 1.51 3.40
N PHE A 70 8.39 0.45 2.81
CA PHE A 70 9.59 0.50 1.97
C PHE A 70 9.31 0.00 0.55
N GLY A 71 10.12 0.46 -0.40
CA GLY A 71 9.93 0.21 -1.83
C GLY A 71 9.07 1.29 -2.48
N HIS A 72 9.69 2.16 -3.28
CA HIS A 72 8.97 3.20 -4.02
C HIS A 72 9.24 3.01 -5.52
N PRO A 73 8.21 2.68 -6.32
CA PRO A 73 8.39 2.40 -7.74
C PRO A 73 8.37 3.67 -8.60
N VAL A 74 8.91 4.81 -8.11
CA VAL A 74 8.71 6.20 -8.60
C VAL A 74 8.31 6.25 -10.08
#